data_AF-A0A838CN79-F1
#
_entry.id   AF-A0A838CN79-F1
#
_cell.length_a   1.000
_cell.length_b   1.000
_cell.length_c   1.000
_cell.angle_alpha   90.00
_cell.angle_beta   90.00
_cell.angle_gamma   90.00
#
_symmetry.space_group_name_H-M   'P 1'
#
loop_
_entity.id
_entity.type
_entity.pdbx_description
1 polymer ?
#
loop_
_entity_poly.entity_id
_entity_poly.type
_entity_poly.pdbx_seq_one_letter_code
_entity_poly.pdbx_strand_id
1 'polypeptide(L)' 'MNVSILDDQTLLKTYEESVKLGLDRDFLQLLTKELQKRQMKIPA' A
#
# COMPACT_ATOMS: atom_id res chain seq x y z
N MET A 1 -9.80 -2.71 -8.19
CA MET A 1 -9.96 -2.62 -6.72
C MET A 1 -9.67 -1.19 -6.31
N ASN A 2 -10.53 -0.57 -5.50
CA ASN A 2 -10.28 0.79 -5.02
C ASN A 2 -9.67 0.74 -3.62
N VAL A 3 -8.36 0.99 -3.51
CA VAL A 3 -7.62 0.98 -2.23
C VAL A 3 -7.92 2.20 -1.37
N SER A 4 -8.64 3.20 -1.90
CA SER A 4 -9.01 4.40 -1.14
C SER A 4 -9.98 4.14 0.00
N ILE A 5 -10.62 2.97 0.04
CA ILE A 5 -11.57 2.58 1.10
C ILE A 5 -10.86 2.10 2.36
N LEU A 6 -9.58 1.74 2.26
CA LEU A 6 -8.79 1.28 3.39
C LEU A 6 -8.47 2.50 4.27
N ASP A 7 -8.61 2.36 5.58
CA ASP A 7 -8.02 3.30 6.52
C ASP A 7 -6.48 3.23 6.46
N ASP A 8 -5.81 4.21 7.04
CA ASP A 8 -4.35 4.35 6.95
C ASP A 8 -3.60 3.14 7.55
N GLN A 9 -4.09 2.59 8.66
CA GLN A 9 -3.45 1.44 9.31
C GLN A 9 -3.59 0.19 8.45
N THR A 10 -4.79 -0.06 7.92
CA THR A 10 -5.04 -1.20 7.03
C THR A 10 -4.22 -1.07 5.74
N LEU A 11 -4.19 0.12 5.13
CA LEU A 11 -3.42 0.37 3.90
C LEU A 11 -1.93 0.10 4.09
N LEU A 12 -1.33 0.58 5.18
CA LEU A 12 0.08 0.36 5.48
C LEU A 12 0.38 -1.12 5.73
N LYS A 13 -0.45 -1.79 6.53
CA LYS A 13 -0.29 -3.22 6.82
C LYS A 13 -0.41 -4.06 5.55
N THR A 14 -1.38 -3.75 4.69
CA THR A 14 -1.53 -4.41 3.40
C THR A 14 -0.30 -4.22 2.52
N TYR A 15 0.28 -3.02 2.47
CA TYR A 15 1.53 -2.78 1.74
C TYR A 15 2.68 -3.65 2.28
N GLU A 16 2.90 -3.66 3.58
CA GLU A 16 3.97 -4.46 4.20
C GLU A 16 3.82 -5.96 3.95
N GLU A 17 2.60 -6.50 4.09
CA GLU A 17 2.32 -7.91 3.82
C GLU A 17 2.49 -8.24 2.33
N SER A 18 2.08 -7.33 1.44
CA SER A 18 2.23 -7.51 -0.01
C SER A 18 3.69 -7.55 -0.45
N VAL A 19 4.54 -6.70 0.14
CA VAL A 19 5.99 -6.71 -0.08
C VAL A 19 6.59 -8.02 0.42
N LYS A 20 6.22 -8.48 1.63
CA LYS A 20 6.71 -9.74 2.21
C LYS A 20 6.32 -10.96 1.38
N LEU A 21 5.11 -10.97 0.81
CA LEU A 21 4.60 -12.06 -0.02
C LEU A 21 5.13 -12.02 -1.46
N GLY A 22 5.83 -10.94 -1.86
CA GLY A 22 6.31 -10.78 -3.22
C GLY A 22 5.17 -10.67 -4.23
N LEU A 23 4.09 -9.97 -3.87
CA LEU A 23 2.97 -9.74 -4.79
C LEU A 23 3.40 -8.92 -6.01
N ASP A 24 2.56 -8.94 -7.04
CA ASP A 24 2.88 -8.33 -8.32
C ASP A 24 3.14 -6.82 -8.18
N ARG A 25 3.99 -6.32 -9.09
CA ARG A 25 4.45 -4.93 -9.07
C ARG A 25 3.32 -3.93 -9.28
N ASP A 26 2.29 -4.28 -10.05
CA ASP A 26 1.19 -3.38 -10.35
C ASP A 26 0.32 -3.16 -9.11
N PHE A 27 0.08 -4.23 -8.34
CA PHE A 27 -0.58 -4.15 -7.05
C PHE A 27 0.20 -3.32 -6.03
N LEU A 28 1.52 -3.56 -5.91
CA LEU A 28 2.36 -2.73 -5.05
C LEU A 28 2.33 -1.27 -5.46
N GLN A 29 2.36 -0.97 -6.77
CA GLN A 29 2.29 0.40 -7.27
C GLN A 29 0.96 1.08 -6.93
N LEU A 30 -0.16 0.35 -6.92
CA LEU A 30 -1.46 0.87 -6.49
C LEU A 30 -1.44 1.30 -5.02
N LEU A 31 -0.90 0.45 -4.14
CA LEU A 31 -0.77 0.73 -2.72
C LEU A 31 0.19 1.91 -2.47
N THR A 32 1.34 1.94 -3.16
CA THR A 32 2.31 3.04 -3.09
C THR A 32 1.70 4.38 -3.47
N LYS A 33 0.92 4.44 -4.56
CA LYS A 33 0.26 5.68 -5.00
C LYS A 33 -0.71 6.22 -3.94
N GLU A 34 -1.48 5.34 -3.33
CA GLU A 34 -2.43 5.73 -2.29
C GLU A 34 -1.71 6.18 -1.00
N LEU A 35 -0.66 5.48 -0.57
CA LEU A 35 0.19 5.90 0.56
C LEU A 35 0.83 7.28 0.32
N GLN A 36 1.36 7.52 -0.89
CA GLN A 36 1.93 8.81 -1.28
C GLN A 36 0.88 9.92 -1.29
N LYS A 37 -0.33 9.66 -1.82
CA LYS A 37 -1.44 10.60 -1.81
C LYS A 37 -1.81 11.05 -0.38
N ARG A 38 -1.67 10.15 0.59
CA ARG A 38 -1.92 10.40 2.02
C ARG A 38 -0.70 10.92 2.77
N GLN A 39 0.41 11.17 2.08
CA GLN A 39 1.69 11.61 2.66
C GLN A 39 2.20 10.67 3.78
N MET A 40 1.86 9.39 3.68
CA MET A 40 2.29 8.39 4.65
C MET A 40 3.76 7.99 4.40
N LYS A 41 4.49 7.73 5.48
CA LYS A 41 5.85 7.20 5.40
C LYS A 41 5.79 5.76 4.91
N ILE A 42 6.37 5.51 3.74
CA ILE A 42 6.58 4.16 3.25
C ILE A 42 7.81 3.61 3.96
N PRO A 43 7.70 2.51 4.72
CA PRO A 43 8.86 1.84 5.31
C PRO A 43 9.77 1.37 4.17
N ALA A 44 11.05 1.74 4.28
CA ALA A 44 12.10 1.41 3.32
C ALA A 44 12.45 -0.09 3.34
#